data_AF-A0A7W0FC64-F1
#
_entry.id   AF-A0A7W0FC64-F1
#
_cell.length_a   1.000
_cell.length_b   1.000
_cell.length_c   1.000
_cell.angle_alpha   90.00
_cell.angle_beta   90.00
_cell.angle_gamma   90.00
#
_symmetry.space_group_name_H-M   'P 1'
#
loop_
_entity.id
_entity.type
_entity.pdbx_description
1 polymer ?
#
loop_
_entity_poly.entity_id
_entity_poly.type
_entity_poly.pdbx_seq_one_letter_code
_entity_poly.pdbx_strand_id
1 'polypeptide(L)' 'MKILVTGGCGFIGSNFIQVILKKYPDYEIVNIDALTYAG' A
#
# COMPACT_ATOMS: atom_id res chain seq x y z
N MET A 1 -11.50 6.34 5.68
CA MET A 1 -11.88 5.14 4.88
C MET A 1 -10.85 4.05 5.16
N LYS A 2 -11.23 2.77 5.13
CA LYS A 2 -10.27 1.66 5.32
C LYS A 2 -10.00 0.95 3.99
N ILE A 3 -8.74 0.78 3.63
CA ILE A 3 -8.31 0.19 2.35
C ILE A 3 -7.43 -1.02 2.64
N LEU A 4 -7.77 -2.15 2.03
CA LEU A 4 -6.90 -3.33 2.00
C LEU A 4 -6.11 -3.33 0.69
N VAL A 5 -4.78 -3.34 0.80
CA VAL A 5 -3.87 -3.45 -0.34
C VAL A 5 -3.21 -4.82 -0.31
N THR A 6 -3.14 -5.50 -1.45
CA THR A 6 -2.36 -6.73 -1.62
C THR A 6 -1.17 -6.44 -2.52
N GLY A 7 0.00 -7.02 -2.23
CA GLY A 7 1.21 -6.74 -3.03
C GLY A 7 1.76 -5.32 -2.85
N GLY A 8 1.45 -4.65 -1.73
CA GLY A 8 1.82 -3.26 -1.47
C GLY A 8 3.31 -3.00 -1.26
N CYS A 9 4.14 -4.05 -1.17
CA CYS A 9 5.60 -3.93 -1.11
C CYS A 9 6.25 -3.96 -2.51
N GLY A 10 5.51 -4.24 -3.58
CA GLY A 10 5.99 -4.15 -4.95
C GLY A 10 6.17 -2.71 -5.45
N PHE A 11 6.74 -2.54 -6.66
CA PHE A 11 7.02 -1.22 -7.25
C PHE A 11 5.79 -0.31 -7.30
N ILE A 12 4.69 -0.79 -7.88
CA ILE A 12 3.44 -0.01 -8.01
C ILE A 12 2.72 0.11 -6.67
N GLY A 13 2.63 -1.00 -5.92
CA GLY A 13 1.90 -1.05 -4.66
C GLY A 13 2.47 -0.09 -3.61
N SER A 14 3.79 -0.02 -3.50
CA SER A 14 4.46 0.87 -2.56
C SER A 14 4.26 2.35 -2.90
N ASN A 15 4.35 2.70 -4.19
CA ASN A 15 4.08 4.06 -4.64
C ASN A 15 2.61 4.45 -4.40
N PHE A 16 1.67 3.55 -4.70
CA PHE A 16 0.25 3.75 -4.45
C PHE A 16 -0.03 4.05 -2.97
N ILE A 17 0.50 3.23 -2.05
CA ILE A 17 0.33 3.43 -0.60
C ILE A 17 0.85 4.81 -0.19
N GLN A 18 2.05 5.20 -0.64
CA GLN A 18 2.64 6.50 -0.33
C GLN A 18 1.78 7.68 -0.80
N VAL A 19 1.28 7.62 -2.04
CA VAL A 19 0.43 8.67 -2.61
C VAL A 19 -0.89 8.78 -1.85
N ILE A 20 -1.52 7.65 -1.52
CA ILE A 20 -2.80 7.65 -0.79
C ILE A 20 -2.64 8.19 0.62
N LEU A 21 -1.63 7.75 1.38
CA LEU A 21 -1.39 8.23 2.75
C LEU A 21 -1.10 9.74 2.77
N LYS A 22 -0.40 10.26 1.76
CA LYS A 22 -0.12 11.70 1.64
C LYS A 22 -1.38 12.51 1.26
N LYS A 23 -2.21 11.98 0.37
CA LYS A 23 -3.39 12.69 -0.15
C LYS A 23 -4.60 12.63 0.79
N TYR A 24 -4.73 11.55 1.54
CA TYR A 24 -5.85 11.27 2.43
C TYR A 24 -5.34 10.84 3.81
N PRO A 25 -4.93 11.79 4.67
CA PRO A 25 -4.31 11.47 5.96
C PRO A 25 -5.24 10.73 6.92
N ASP A 26 -6.56 10.86 6.77
CA ASP A 26 -7.56 10.18 7.60
C ASP A 26 -7.90 8.75 7.09
N TYR A 27 -7.18 8.26 6.09
CA TYR A 27 -7.39 6.91 5.56
C TYR A 27 -6.46 5.92 6.26
N GLU A 28 -7.02 4.76 6.60
CA GLU A 28 -6.26 3.65 7.16
C GLU A 28 -6.01 2.63 6.04
N ILE A 29 -4.76 2.18 5.92
CA ILE A 29 -4.37 1.16 4.95
C ILE A 29 -3.82 -0.05 5.69
N VAL A 30 -4.30 -1.23 5.31
CA VAL A 30 -3.70 -2.52 5.69
C VAL A 30 -3.07 -3.11 4.43
N ASN A 31 -1.77 -3.36 4.46
CA ASN A 31 -1.06 -4.02 3.36
C ASN A 31 -0.82 -5.49 3.70
N ILE A 32 -1.26 -6.40 2.82
CA ILE A 32 -0.92 -7.83 2.87
C ILE A 32 0.00 -8.14 1.71
N ASP A 33 1.24 -8.51 2.01
CA ASP A 33 2.22 -8.88 1.01
C ASP A 33 2.86 -10.22 1.36
N ALA A 34 3.07 -11.06 0.36
CA ALA A 34 3.71 -12.36 0.53
C ALA A 34 5.24 -12.24 0.62
N LEU A 35 5.82 -11.11 0.21
CA LEU A 35 7.25 -10.81 0.23
C LEU A 35 8.11 -11.85 -0.51
N THR A 36 7.51 -12.60 -1.43
CA THR A 36 8.19 -13.64 -2.23
C THR A 36 8.86 -13.09 -3.49
N TYR A 37 8.47 -11.89 -3.92
CA TYR A 37 9.09 -11.17 -5.03
C TYR A 37 9.53 -9.78 -4.53
N ALA A 38 10.82 -9.61 -4.28
CA ALA A 38 11.39 -8.36 -3.80
C ALA A 38 12.02 -7.60 -4.97
N GLY A 39 11.21 -6.73 -5.62
CA GLY A 39 11.68 -5.76 -6.63
C GLY A 39 11.30 -6.08 -8.05
#